data_AF-A0A814L0E1-F1
#
_entry.id   AF-A0A814L0E1-F1
#
_cell.length_a   1.000
_cell.length_b   1.000
_cell.length_c   1.000
_cell.angle_alpha   90.00
_cell.angle_beta   90.00
_cell.angle_gamma   90.00
#
_symmetry.space_group_name_H-M   'P 1'
#
loop_
_entity.id
_entity.type
_entity.pdbx_description
1 polymer ?
#
loop_
_entity_poly.entity_id
_entity_poly.type
_entity_poly.pdbx_seq_one_letter_code
_entity_poly.pdbx_strand_id
1 'polypeptide(L)'
;MDRNANAYSELFYHCVQVLNQYDNSISEETFLEHYFQENKVPNETFVSTILFDCIRHSTLLKTIIDIFYATDGIHIRRSEHNIYKIIVYLIFFQLDTVGFKLLRGFINSVQLNRMYQFLKFLINENHLETIQKECMKLYEQEYIDDKIGRVMKTYLPDLRGILLDLTDAIEGRTAVRQIPEPTKIQPFNLTTPKARIVPIPKIIPKLEKARTIPKTTYEPSREHIELEKIREDNHRLGLNKLDETRTLNCHFLQTEKSSKTQKKLRKIIEERDKNLRFDHFRANPPPKTETNKIPVKLNVATILKESQLYKKQEDDVRRRLMDFEAGGKDAQEFFQWQQTMQKQDYDEQMNIIERKRLEGKMSYEEAILARQRLVDENRRLADELKRQTQEAIENHVKEKVKEEQRMKQLIDEVVNGRENAKLSQQKLQQYKADFVKQYKEEYKQLMKQALEEVGINVF
;
A
#
# COMPACT_ATOMS: atom_id res chain seq x y z
N MET A 1 6.31 5.54 -2.99
CA MET A 1 5.77 6.08 -1.74
C MET A 1 6.59 5.73 -0.51
N ASP A 2 7.60 4.85 -0.53
CA ASP A 2 8.07 4.28 0.75
C ASP A 2 9.54 4.51 1.13
N ARG A 3 10.15 5.67 0.82
CA ARG A 3 11.44 6.01 1.44
C ARG A 3 11.29 6.43 2.91
N ASN A 4 10.21 7.14 3.22
CA ASN A 4 9.96 7.63 4.59
C ASN A 4 9.38 6.54 5.51
N ALA A 5 8.58 5.61 4.98
CA ALA A 5 8.04 4.48 5.75
C ALA A 5 9.17 3.58 6.29
N ASN A 6 10.22 3.38 5.48
CA ASN A 6 11.38 2.59 5.89
C ASN A 6 12.20 3.29 6.98
N ALA A 7 12.38 4.61 6.87
CA ALA A 7 13.10 5.40 7.88
C ALA A 7 12.40 5.42 9.26
N TYR A 8 11.06 5.50 9.29
CA TYR A 8 10.32 5.42 10.55
C TYR A 8 10.35 4.02 11.18
N SER A 9 10.32 2.97 10.35
CA SER A 9 10.46 1.59 10.80
C SER A 9 11.83 1.33 11.43
N GLU A 10 12.90 1.80 10.79
CA GLU A 10 14.27 1.70 11.30
C GLU A 10 14.45 2.47 12.62
N LEU A 11 13.95 3.71 12.69
CA LEU A 11 13.99 4.51 13.93
C LEU A 11 13.22 3.84 15.08
N PHE A 12 12.01 3.34 14.81
CA PHE A 12 11.19 2.66 15.81
C PHE A 12 11.85 1.37 16.29
N TYR A 13 12.46 0.60 15.39
CA TYR A 13 13.23 -0.59 15.73
C TYR A 13 14.32 -0.28 16.75
N HIS A 14 15.12 0.76 16.52
CA HIS A 14 16.17 1.17 17.47
C HIS A 14 15.61 1.59 18.83
N CYS A 15 14.49 2.34 18.87
CA CYS A 15 13.83 2.69 20.13
C CYS A 15 13.44 1.45 20.95
N VAL A 16 12.90 0.43 20.29
CA VAL A 16 12.50 -0.83 20.94
C VAL A 16 13.72 -1.65 21.38
N GLN A 17 14.77 -1.72 20.55
CA GLN A 17 15.98 -2.47 20.87
C GLN A 17 16.71 -1.90 22.09
N VAL A 18 16.84 -0.57 22.17
CA VAL A 18 17.47 0.10 23.30
C VAL A 18 16.74 -0.24 24.60
N LEU A 19 15.40 -0.20 24.62
CA LEU A 19 14.62 -0.60 25.81
C LEU A 19 14.65 -2.10 26.12
N ASN A 20 14.88 -2.97 25.12
CA ASN A 20 15.00 -4.42 25.35
C ASN A 20 16.37 -4.81 25.91
N GLN A 21 17.43 -4.09 25.52
CA GLN A 21 18.80 -4.39 25.89
C GLN A 21 19.26 -3.63 27.13
N TYR A 22 18.60 -2.52 27.46
CA TYR A 22 18.92 -1.74 28.64
C TYR A 22 18.66 -2.55 29.93
N ASP A 23 19.68 -2.62 30.77
CA ASP A 23 19.63 -3.19 32.11
C ASP A 23 19.96 -2.08 33.12
N ASN A 24 19.31 -2.09 34.28
CA ASN A 24 19.47 -1.08 35.33
C ASN A 24 20.87 -1.06 35.96
N SER A 25 21.73 -2.00 35.56
CA SER A 25 23.10 -2.19 36.05
C SER A 25 24.10 -1.16 35.51
N ILE A 26 23.80 -0.50 34.39
CA ILE A 26 24.71 0.40 33.67
C ILE A 26 24.07 1.80 33.62
N SER A 27 24.90 2.85 33.67
CA SER A 27 24.43 4.22 33.46
C SER A 27 23.80 4.38 32.07
N GLU A 28 22.64 5.04 32.02
CA GLU A 28 21.83 5.24 30.81
C GLU A 28 22.64 5.89 29.67
N GLU A 29 23.47 6.88 30.00
CA GLU A 29 24.31 7.59 29.04
C GLU A 29 25.41 6.68 28.48
N THR A 30 26.09 5.93 29.34
CA THR A 30 27.18 5.01 28.96
C THR A 30 26.67 3.85 28.10
N PHE A 31 25.46 3.37 28.38
CA PHE A 31 24.80 2.35 27.57
C PHE A 31 24.47 2.87 26.16
N LEU A 32 23.89 4.06 26.06
CA LEU A 32 23.54 4.68 24.79
C LEU A 32 24.78 4.96 23.93
N GLU A 33 25.89 5.44 24.53
CA GLU A 33 27.15 5.65 23.83
C GLU A 33 27.69 4.36 23.20
N HIS A 34 27.69 3.25 23.96
CA HIS A 34 28.09 1.95 23.43
C HIS A 34 27.15 1.48 22.31
N TYR A 35 25.83 1.66 22.49
CA TYR A 35 24.84 1.26 21.50
C TYR A 35 24.96 2.02 20.17
N PHE A 36 25.21 3.33 20.21
CA PHE A 36 25.41 4.18 19.03
C PHE A 36 26.75 3.91 18.32
N GLN A 37 27.78 3.49 19.06
CA GLN A 37 29.04 3.07 18.45
C GLN A 37 28.89 1.75 17.67
N GLU A 38 28.07 0.82 18.15
CA GLU A 38 27.83 -0.46 17.50
C GLU A 38 26.82 -0.38 16.34
N ASN A 39 25.81 0.49 16.44
CA ASN A 39 24.71 0.58 15.49
C ASN A 39 24.59 1.98 14.89
N LYS A 40 24.47 2.08 13.56
CA LYS A 40 24.22 3.36 12.87
C LYS A 40 22.75 3.77 13.06
N VAL A 41 22.47 4.69 13.99
CA VAL A 41 21.11 5.13 14.31
C VAL A 41 20.78 6.44 13.56
N PRO A 42 19.61 6.55 12.90
CA PRO A 42 19.26 7.72 12.07
C PRO A 42 18.92 8.99 12.87
N ASN A 43 18.63 8.89 14.18
CA ASN A 43 18.45 10.04 15.07
C ASN A 43 18.74 9.67 16.54
N GLU A 44 20.00 9.83 16.96
CA GLU A 44 20.49 9.45 18.28
C GLU A 44 19.78 10.21 19.41
N THR A 45 19.64 11.53 19.29
CA THR A 45 18.99 12.38 20.31
C THR A 45 17.57 11.93 20.62
N PHE A 46 16.79 11.60 19.59
CA PHE A 46 15.42 11.13 19.75
C PHE A 46 15.33 9.79 20.48
N VAL A 47 16.21 8.84 20.12
CA VAL A 47 16.28 7.53 20.78
C VAL A 47 16.70 7.68 22.24
N SER A 48 17.66 8.57 22.54
CA SER A 48 18.08 8.89 23.90
C SER A 48 16.92 9.47 24.72
N THR A 49 16.21 10.47 24.21
CA THR A 49 15.05 11.07 24.89
C THR A 49 13.97 10.04 25.19
N ILE A 50 13.63 9.18 24.23
CA ILE A 50 12.65 8.12 24.46
C ILE A 50 13.09 7.17 25.58
N LEU A 51 14.37 6.76 25.60
CA LEU A 51 14.87 5.88 26.66
C LEU A 51 14.73 6.55 28.03
N PHE A 52 15.27 7.75 28.18
CA PHE A 52 15.24 8.49 29.44
C PHE A 52 13.82 8.70 29.96
N ASP A 53 12.90 9.11 29.08
CA ASP A 53 11.53 9.39 29.50
C ASP A 53 10.74 8.11 29.77
N CYS A 54 11.00 7.02 29.04
CA CYS A 54 10.39 5.72 29.31
C CYS A 54 10.87 5.10 30.64
N ILE A 55 12.07 5.46 31.11
CA ILE A 55 12.57 5.09 32.43
C ILE A 55 11.93 5.99 33.48
N ARG A 56 11.92 7.31 33.26
CA ARG A 56 11.32 8.31 34.16
C ARG A 56 9.86 8.04 34.46
N HIS A 57 9.06 7.69 33.45
CA HIS A 57 7.63 7.41 33.58
C HIS A 57 7.31 5.90 33.63
N SER A 58 8.29 5.06 33.96
CA SER A 58 8.18 3.61 33.91
C SER A 58 7.03 3.05 34.75
N THR A 59 6.78 3.60 35.94
CA THR A 59 5.70 3.18 36.85
C THR A 59 4.32 3.42 36.23
N LEU A 60 4.06 4.61 35.69
CA LEU A 60 2.80 4.95 35.03
C LEU A 60 2.59 4.10 33.77
N LEU A 61 3.61 4.02 32.91
CA LEU A 61 3.52 3.26 31.67
C LEU A 61 3.28 1.76 31.94
N LYS A 62 3.96 1.19 32.94
CA LYS A 62 3.78 -0.20 33.33
C LYS A 62 2.35 -0.48 33.79
N THR A 63 1.77 0.36 34.63
CA THR A 63 0.39 0.21 35.09
C THR A 63 -0.61 0.17 33.94
N ILE A 64 -0.48 1.09 32.97
CA ILE A 64 -1.36 1.13 31.79
C ILE A 64 -1.26 -0.18 30.97
N ILE A 65 -0.04 -0.67 30.77
CA ILE A 65 0.20 -1.88 29.99
C ILE A 65 -0.26 -3.14 30.74
N ASP A 66 -0.10 -3.19 32.06
CA ASP A 66 -0.57 -4.31 32.87
C ASP A 66 -2.10 -4.41 32.84
N ILE A 67 -2.81 -3.27 32.84
CA ILE A 67 -4.27 -3.23 32.63
C ILE A 67 -4.62 -3.76 31.23
N PHE A 68 -3.88 -3.35 30.19
CA PHE A 68 -4.10 -3.86 28.83
C PHE A 68 -3.95 -5.39 28.76
N TYR A 69 -2.90 -5.96 29.34
CA TYR A 69 -2.69 -7.41 29.35
C TYR A 69 -3.74 -8.17 30.18
N ALA A 70 -4.39 -7.51 31.14
CA ALA A 70 -5.46 -8.10 31.93
C ALA A 70 -6.82 -8.14 31.20
N THR A 71 -7.08 -7.19 30.31
CA THR A 71 -8.37 -7.06 29.60
C THR A 71 -8.33 -7.69 28.21
N ASP A 72 -7.68 -7.02 27.26
CA ASP A 72 -7.75 -7.33 25.82
C ASP A 72 -6.45 -7.96 25.29
N GLY A 73 -5.36 -7.90 26.06
CA GLY A 73 -4.01 -8.32 25.66
C GLY A 73 -3.64 -9.77 25.94
N ILE A 74 -4.59 -10.64 26.31
CA ILE A 74 -4.32 -12.04 26.73
C ILE A 74 -3.58 -12.83 25.64
N HIS A 75 -3.88 -12.58 24.37
CA HIS A 75 -3.29 -13.28 23.22
C HIS A 75 -2.01 -12.63 22.68
N ILE A 76 -1.58 -11.51 23.26
CA ILE A 76 -0.41 -10.75 22.80
C ILE A 76 0.83 -11.20 23.56
N ARG A 77 1.96 -11.29 22.86
CA ARG A 77 3.21 -11.76 23.45
C ARG A 77 3.77 -10.74 24.44
N ARG A 78 4.28 -11.21 25.58
CA ARG A 78 4.98 -10.38 26.56
C ARG A 78 6.30 -9.79 26.04
N SER A 79 6.90 -10.40 25.02
CA SER A 79 8.09 -9.87 24.33
C SER A 79 7.84 -8.52 23.65
N GLU A 80 6.58 -8.16 23.40
CA GLU A 80 6.20 -6.91 22.73
C GLU A 80 5.80 -5.81 23.73
N HIS A 81 5.98 -6.05 25.03
CA HIS A 81 5.66 -5.11 26.09
C HIS A 81 6.28 -3.72 25.85
N ASN A 82 7.55 -3.67 25.44
CA ASN A 82 8.26 -2.43 25.18
C ASN A 82 7.75 -1.66 23.95
N ILE A 83 7.15 -2.34 22.97
CA ILE A 83 6.50 -1.70 21.82
C ILE A 83 5.32 -0.86 22.31
N TYR A 84 4.43 -1.48 23.09
CA TYR A 84 3.26 -0.79 23.65
C TYR A 84 3.68 0.32 24.62
N LYS A 85 4.74 0.10 25.41
CA LYS A 85 5.31 1.12 26.30
C LYS A 85 5.69 2.40 25.57
N ILE A 86 6.40 2.28 24.45
CA ILE A 86 6.79 3.43 23.63
C ILE A 86 5.56 4.11 23.03
N ILE A 87 4.59 3.34 22.50
CA ILE A 87 3.38 3.92 21.90
C ILE A 87 2.55 4.69 22.94
N VAL A 88 2.40 4.17 24.16
CA VAL A 88 1.70 4.86 25.27
C VAL A 88 2.43 6.14 25.64
N TYR A 89 3.76 6.09 25.76
CA TYR A 89 4.56 7.27 26.03
C TYR A 89 4.37 8.33 24.93
N LEU A 90 4.43 7.92 23.66
CA LEU A 90 4.25 8.84 22.55
C LEU A 90 2.87 9.48 22.53
N ILE A 91 1.81 8.72 22.87
CA ILE A 91 0.45 9.24 22.94
C ILE A 91 0.29 10.24 24.09
N PHE A 92 0.67 9.88 25.31
CA PHE A 92 0.38 10.73 26.48
C PHE A 92 1.37 11.88 26.72
N PHE A 93 2.63 11.71 26.32
CA PHE A 93 3.69 12.66 26.68
C PHE A 93 4.23 13.44 25.49
N GLN A 94 4.24 12.84 24.30
CA GLN A 94 4.99 13.39 23.17
C GLN A 94 4.12 13.81 21.97
N LEU A 95 2.80 13.60 22.01
CA LEU A 95 1.91 13.96 20.90
C LEU A 95 1.96 15.45 20.55
N ASP A 96 2.08 16.32 21.57
CA ASP A 96 2.16 17.78 21.40
C ASP A 96 3.43 18.23 20.65
N THR A 97 4.54 17.48 20.79
CA THR A 97 5.86 17.87 20.29
C THR A 97 6.25 17.16 18.99
N VAL A 98 5.91 15.88 18.86
CA VAL A 98 6.28 14.99 17.74
C VAL A 98 5.20 14.96 16.66
N GLY A 99 3.93 15.14 17.03
CA GLY A 99 2.79 15.17 16.12
C GLY A 99 2.40 13.83 15.50
N PHE A 100 1.21 13.81 14.88
CA PHE A 100 0.58 12.58 14.37
C PHE A 100 1.30 11.89 13.20
N LYS A 101 2.13 12.61 12.44
CA LYS A 101 2.84 12.03 11.29
C LYS A 101 3.83 10.95 11.73
N LEU A 102 4.57 11.21 12.81
CA LEU A 102 5.54 10.29 13.38
C LEU A 102 4.84 9.13 14.08
N LEU A 103 3.79 9.41 14.87
CA LEU A 103 2.98 8.38 15.50
C LEU A 103 2.37 7.42 14.46
N ARG A 104 1.81 7.93 13.36
CA ARG A 104 1.26 7.11 12.27
C ARG A 104 2.34 6.29 11.57
N GLY A 105 3.54 6.85 11.38
CA GLY A 105 4.69 6.13 10.87
C GLY A 105 5.07 4.92 11.73
N PHE A 106 5.10 5.09 13.05
CA PHE A 106 5.41 4.01 13.99
C PHE A 106 4.30 2.97 14.10
N ILE A 107 3.04 3.38 14.15
CA ILE A 107 1.89 2.46 14.17
C ILE A 107 1.89 1.57 12.92
N ASN A 108 2.16 2.15 11.75
CA ASN A 108 2.23 1.41 10.48
C ASN A 108 3.46 0.48 10.38
N SER A 109 4.51 0.72 11.16
CA SER A 109 5.70 -0.16 11.21
C SER A 109 5.46 -1.45 12.03
N VAL A 110 4.44 -1.45 12.88
CA VAL A 110 4.05 -2.59 13.71
C VAL A 110 2.92 -3.38 13.02
N GLN A 111 2.69 -4.61 13.45
CA GLN A 111 1.64 -5.45 12.87
C GLN A 111 0.23 -4.85 13.07
N LEU A 112 -0.46 -4.61 11.95
CA LEU A 112 -1.77 -3.95 11.84
C LEU A 112 -2.80 -4.46 12.86
N ASN A 113 -3.03 -5.78 12.91
CA ASN A 113 -4.02 -6.39 13.79
C ASN A 113 -3.75 -6.15 15.28
N ARG A 114 -2.46 -6.15 15.67
CA ARG A 114 -2.06 -5.97 17.07
C ARG A 114 -2.19 -4.52 17.50
N MET A 115 -1.82 -3.60 16.61
CA MET A 115 -1.98 -2.18 16.89
C MET A 115 -3.44 -1.75 16.91
N TYR A 116 -4.27 -2.31 16.03
CA TYR A 116 -5.70 -2.11 16.05
C TYR A 116 -6.31 -2.52 17.40
N GLN A 117 -5.98 -3.73 17.90
CA GLN A 117 -6.46 -4.18 19.21
C GLN A 117 -6.01 -3.25 20.35
N PHE A 118 -4.75 -2.82 20.33
CA PHE A 118 -4.22 -1.94 21.36
C PHE A 118 -4.84 -0.52 21.34
N LEU A 119 -4.98 0.09 20.17
CA LEU A 119 -5.61 1.40 20.04
C LEU A 119 -7.11 1.34 20.35
N LYS A 120 -7.79 0.26 19.97
CA LYS A 120 -9.19 0.02 20.35
C LYS A 120 -9.35 -0.03 21.87
N PHE A 121 -8.42 -0.68 22.58
CA PHE A 121 -8.39 -0.69 24.04
C PHE A 121 -8.22 0.72 24.62
N LEU A 122 -7.23 1.49 24.13
CA LEU A 122 -6.95 2.85 24.64
C LEU A 122 -8.09 3.86 24.39
N ILE A 123 -8.82 3.72 23.29
CA ILE A 123 -9.92 4.63 22.91
C ILE A 123 -11.22 4.28 23.66
N ASN A 124 -11.34 3.08 24.21
CA ASN A 124 -12.55 2.66 24.91
C ASN A 124 -12.74 3.46 26.23
N GLU A 125 -13.88 4.14 26.34
CA GLU A 125 -14.21 5.01 27.47
C GLU A 125 -14.20 4.25 28.81
N ASN A 126 -14.70 3.01 28.85
CA ASN A 126 -14.72 2.19 30.07
C ASN A 126 -13.30 1.80 30.54
N HIS A 127 -12.40 1.53 29.59
CA HIS A 127 -11.01 1.19 29.90
C HIS A 127 -10.22 2.42 30.29
N LEU A 128 -10.52 3.58 29.69
CA LEU A 128 -9.92 4.85 30.03
C LEU A 128 -10.24 5.26 31.47
N GLU A 129 -11.50 5.12 31.90
CA GLU A 129 -11.88 5.36 33.30
C GLU A 129 -11.14 4.43 34.27
N THR A 130 -10.97 3.17 33.88
CA THR A 130 -10.23 2.18 34.69
C THR A 130 -8.75 2.57 34.79
N ILE A 131 -8.13 2.97 33.67
CA ILE A 131 -6.75 3.46 33.63
C ILE A 131 -6.59 4.70 34.52
N GLN A 132 -7.50 5.67 34.43
CA GLN A 132 -7.47 6.87 35.25
C GLN A 132 -7.57 6.53 36.74
N LYS A 133 -8.50 5.66 37.15
CA LYS A 133 -8.66 5.22 38.55
C LYS A 133 -7.41 4.53 39.09
N GLU A 134 -6.78 3.65 38.32
CA GLU A 134 -5.55 2.96 38.73
C GLU A 134 -4.34 3.91 38.75
N CYS A 135 -4.26 4.87 37.82
CA CYS A 135 -3.18 5.87 37.80
C CYS A 135 -3.32 6.91 38.92
N MET A 136 -4.55 7.28 39.32
CA MET A 136 -4.84 8.17 40.45
C MET A 136 -4.38 7.59 41.80
N LYS A 137 -4.16 6.27 41.90
CA LYS A 137 -3.55 5.66 43.11
C LYS A 137 -2.06 5.93 43.21
N LEU A 138 -1.39 6.19 42.09
CA LEU A 138 0.05 6.34 42.00
C LEU A 138 0.49 7.81 41.85
N TYR A 139 -0.39 8.67 41.31
CA TYR A 139 -0.11 10.07 41.00
C TYR A 139 -1.26 10.98 41.42
N GLU A 140 -0.96 12.26 41.61
CA GLU A 140 -1.95 13.29 41.91
C GLU A 140 -3.02 13.40 40.81
N GLN A 141 -4.26 13.66 41.23
CA GLN A 141 -5.42 13.72 40.33
C GLN A 141 -5.24 14.77 39.23
N GLU A 142 -4.75 15.97 39.58
CA GLU A 142 -4.53 17.06 38.63
C GLU A 142 -3.53 16.69 37.53
N TYR A 143 -2.50 15.92 37.88
CA TYR A 143 -1.49 15.45 36.94
C TYR A 143 -2.07 14.42 35.96
N ILE A 144 -2.91 13.49 36.42
CA ILE A 144 -3.57 12.48 35.58
C ILE A 144 -4.63 13.11 34.69
N ASP A 145 -5.40 14.06 35.22
CA ASP A 145 -6.41 14.79 34.46
C ASP A 145 -5.76 15.63 33.34
N ASP A 146 -4.61 16.24 33.58
CA ASP A 146 -3.84 16.96 32.55
C ASP A 146 -3.19 16.01 31.51
N LYS A 147 -2.50 14.95 31.96
CA LYS A 147 -1.70 14.10 31.05
C LYS A 147 -2.50 13.04 30.33
N ILE A 148 -3.50 12.45 30.96
CA ILE A 148 -4.35 11.42 30.34
C ILE A 148 -5.68 12.03 29.91
N GLY A 149 -6.35 12.76 30.81
CA GLY A 149 -7.68 13.31 30.55
C GLY A 149 -7.71 14.35 29.41
N ARG A 150 -6.84 15.37 29.46
CA ARG A 150 -6.76 16.42 28.42
C ARG A 150 -6.35 15.83 27.08
N VAL A 151 -5.25 15.06 27.06
CA VAL A 151 -4.69 14.47 25.84
C VAL A 151 -5.71 13.57 25.15
N MET A 152 -6.41 12.70 25.89
CA MET A 152 -7.43 11.84 25.30
C MET A 152 -8.60 12.64 24.76
N LYS A 153 -9.04 13.72 25.41
CA LYS A 153 -10.12 14.57 24.89
C LYS A 153 -9.72 15.33 23.62
N THR A 154 -8.52 15.90 23.61
CA THR A 154 -8.02 16.71 22.48
C THR A 154 -7.75 15.84 21.25
N TYR A 155 -7.13 14.68 21.43
CA TYR A 155 -6.63 13.85 20.33
C TYR A 155 -7.50 12.63 20.01
N LEU A 156 -8.62 12.48 20.71
CA LEU A 156 -9.64 11.47 20.43
C LEU A 156 -10.04 11.36 18.95
N PRO A 157 -10.41 12.45 18.25
CA PRO A 157 -10.88 12.37 16.87
C PRO A 157 -9.77 11.88 15.93
N ASP A 158 -8.53 12.32 16.13
CA ASP A 158 -7.39 11.91 15.32
C ASP A 158 -7.01 10.44 15.55
N LEU A 159 -7.02 9.99 16.81
CA LEU A 159 -6.80 8.58 17.16
C LEU A 159 -7.90 7.67 16.60
N ARG A 160 -9.16 8.12 16.60
CA ARG A 160 -10.27 7.42 15.92
C ARG A 160 -10.07 7.37 14.40
N GLY A 161 -9.54 8.44 13.79
CA GLY A 161 -9.16 8.45 12.37
C GLY A 161 -8.09 7.41 12.05
N ILE A 162 -7.04 7.30 12.87
CA ILE A 162 -6.02 6.26 12.71
C ILE A 162 -6.60 4.85 12.89
N LEU A 163 -7.52 4.67 13.84
CA LEU A 163 -8.20 3.38 14.04
C LEU A 163 -9.05 2.99 12.82
N LEU A 164 -9.73 3.95 12.20
CA LEU A 164 -10.52 3.74 10.99
C LEU A 164 -9.62 3.34 9.82
N ASP A 165 -8.50 4.05 9.61
CA ASP A 165 -7.50 3.70 8.59
C ASP A 165 -6.96 2.28 8.78
N LEU A 166 -6.70 1.86 10.02
CA LEU A 166 -6.26 0.50 10.33
C LEU A 166 -7.36 -0.52 10.04
N THR A 167 -8.62 -0.18 10.33
CA THR A 167 -9.78 -1.05 10.03
C THR A 167 -9.93 -1.24 8.54
N ASP A 168 -9.89 -0.15 7.76
CA ASP A 168 -9.96 -0.17 6.30
C ASP A 168 -8.79 -0.97 5.69
N ALA A 169 -7.59 -0.83 6.25
CA ALA A 169 -6.42 -1.61 5.83
C ALA A 169 -6.55 -3.11 6.14
N ILE A 170 -7.13 -3.49 7.28
CA ILE A 170 -7.39 -4.90 7.67
C ILE A 170 -8.47 -5.51 6.77
N GLU A 171 -9.54 -4.76 6.49
CA GLU A 171 -10.65 -5.20 5.65
C GLU A 171 -10.35 -5.15 4.15
N GLY A 172 -9.14 -4.70 3.76
CA GLY A 172 -8.72 -4.60 2.36
C GLY A 172 -9.49 -3.54 1.57
N ARG A 173 -10.22 -2.65 2.26
CA ARG A 173 -10.84 -1.46 1.67
C ARG A 173 -9.73 -0.47 1.38
N THR A 174 -9.02 -0.71 0.29
CA THR A 174 -8.05 0.27 -0.21
C THR A 174 -8.81 1.54 -0.49
N ALA A 175 -8.34 2.66 0.07
CA ALA A 175 -8.89 3.98 -0.19
C ALA A 175 -9.17 4.11 -1.69
N VAL A 176 -10.46 4.22 -2.04
CA VAL A 176 -10.89 4.39 -3.41
C VAL A 176 -10.05 5.53 -3.96
N ARG A 177 -9.16 5.22 -4.92
CA ARG A 177 -8.36 6.25 -5.59
C ARG A 177 -9.37 7.31 -6.00
N GLN A 178 -9.22 8.53 -5.47
CA GLN A 178 -10.06 9.64 -5.90
C GLN A 178 -9.85 9.74 -7.40
N ILE A 179 -10.85 9.27 -8.15
CA ILE A 179 -10.88 9.42 -9.60
C ILE A 179 -10.97 10.94 -9.76
N PRO A 180 -9.97 11.60 -10.35
CA PRO A 180 -10.05 13.03 -10.58
C PRO A 180 -11.37 13.31 -11.31
N GLU A 181 -12.10 14.33 -10.87
CA GLU A 181 -13.36 14.70 -11.51
C GLU A 181 -13.13 14.81 -13.03
N PRO A 182 -14.05 14.28 -13.87
CA PRO A 182 -13.90 14.34 -15.31
C PRO A 182 -13.62 15.78 -15.77
N THR A 183 -12.57 15.96 -16.56
CA THR A 183 -12.19 17.26 -17.12
C THR A 183 -13.39 17.88 -17.84
N LYS A 184 -13.94 18.97 -17.30
CA LYS A 184 -15.00 19.72 -17.95
C LYS A 184 -14.43 20.35 -19.23
N ILE A 185 -15.01 19.98 -20.38
CA ILE A 185 -14.67 20.51 -21.70
C ILE A 185 -14.97 22.02 -21.72
N GLN A 186 -13.94 22.86 -21.77
CA GLN A 186 -14.08 24.27 -22.12
C GLN A 186 -14.21 24.40 -23.64
N PRO A 187 -15.22 25.13 -24.17
CA PRO A 187 -15.31 25.39 -25.60
C PRO A 187 -14.07 26.15 -26.07
N PHE A 188 -13.46 25.70 -27.16
CA PHE A 188 -12.33 26.38 -27.77
C PHE A 188 -12.80 27.71 -28.38
N ASN A 189 -11.99 28.76 -28.22
CA ASN A 189 -12.25 30.03 -28.90
C ASN A 189 -12.03 29.84 -30.41
N LEU A 190 -13.09 30.03 -31.22
CA LEU A 190 -12.96 30.08 -32.67
C LEU A 190 -12.04 31.27 -33.03
N THR A 191 -10.84 30.97 -33.50
CA THR A 191 -9.90 31.99 -33.99
C THR A 191 -10.38 32.51 -35.34
N THR A 192 -10.55 33.83 -35.44
CA THR A 192 -10.74 34.48 -36.74
C THR A 192 -9.40 34.49 -37.49
N PRO A 193 -9.36 34.12 -38.78
CA PRO A 193 -8.12 34.07 -39.53
C PRO A 193 -7.55 35.48 -39.72
N LYS A 194 -6.29 35.68 -39.30
CA LYS A 194 -5.56 36.93 -39.54
C LYS A 194 -5.37 37.12 -41.06
N ALA A 195 -5.63 38.33 -41.56
CA ALA A 195 -5.51 38.65 -42.99
C ALA A 195 -4.10 38.32 -43.54
N ARG A 196 -4.03 37.68 -44.72
CA ARG A 196 -2.77 37.34 -45.38
C ARG A 196 -2.08 38.61 -45.90
N ILE A 197 -0.87 38.85 -45.41
CA ILE A 197 0.04 39.89 -45.93
C ILE A 197 0.96 39.22 -46.96
N VAL A 198 1.05 39.79 -48.17
CA VAL A 198 1.97 39.33 -49.21
C VAL A 198 3.40 39.72 -48.81
N PRO A 199 4.39 38.80 -48.83
CA PRO A 199 5.72 39.12 -48.35
C PRO A 199 6.46 40.02 -49.35
N ILE A 200 6.93 41.18 -48.88
CA ILE A 200 7.81 42.07 -49.63
C ILE A 200 9.19 41.39 -49.73
N PRO A 201 9.83 41.36 -50.92
CA PRO A 201 11.16 40.76 -51.07
C PRO A 201 12.19 41.49 -50.22
N LYS A 202 12.95 40.72 -49.42
CA LYS A 202 13.99 41.25 -48.53
C LYS A 202 15.16 41.80 -49.37
N ILE A 203 15.47 43.07 -49.17
CA ILE A 203 16.71 43.69 -49.66
C ILE A 203 17.87 43.02 -48.91
N ILE A 204 18.85 42.49 -49.64
CA ILE A 204 20.02 41.81 -49.07
C ILE A 204 20.87 42.86 -48.33
N PRO A 205 21.00 42.79 -46.99
CA PRO A 205 21.82 43.74 -46.26
C PRO A 205 23.30 43.48 -46.55
N LYS A 206 24.06 44.55 -46.82
CA LYS A 206 25.53 44.48 -46.90
C LYS A 206 26.07 44.08 -45.52
N LEU A 207 26.79 42.97 -45.45
CA LEU A 207 27.39 42.48 -44.21
C LEU A 207 28.31 43.53 -43.59
N GLU A 208 28.04 43.91 -42.34
CA GLU A 208 29.02 44.59 -41.51
C GLU A 208 30.23 43.66 -41.26
N LYS A 209 31.43 44.24 -41.18
CA LYS A 209 32.64 43.46 -40.88
C LYS A 209 32.46 42.73 -39.54
N ALA A 210 32.89 41.47 -39.49
CA ALA A 210 32.74 40.62 -38.32
C ALA A 210 33.35 41.28 -37.08
N ARG A 211 32.58 41.30 -35.99
CA ARG A 211 33.08 41.75 -34.68
C ARG A 211 34.20 40.81 -34.24
N THR A 212 35.26 41.36 -33.65
CA THR A 212 36.33 40.55 -33.07
C THR A 212 35.74 39.67 -31.98
N ILE A 213 36.10 38.39 -32.01
CA ILE A 213 35.59 37.38 -31.08
C ILE A 213 35.90 37.83 -29.65
N PRO A 214 34.92 37.86 -28.74
CA PRO A 214 35.16 38.25 -27.35
C PRO A 214 36.12 37.28 -26.67
N LYS A 215 37.00 37.78 -25.80
CA LYS A 215 38.01 36.97 -25.11
C LYS A 215 37.41 35.82 -24.29
N THR A 216 36.17 35.98 -23.85
CA THR A 216 35.37 34.98 -23.13
C THR A 216 35.08 33.72 -23.93
N THR A 217 35.22 33.74 -25.27
CA THR A 217 35.09 32.53 -26.10
C THR A 217 36.23 31.52 -25.87
N TYR A 218 37.38 31.99 -25.39
CA TYR A 218 38.55 31.14 -25.09
C TYR A 218 38.68 30.82 -23.59
N GLU A 219 37.83 31.42 -22.76
CA GLU A 219 37.78 31.09 -21.33
C GLU A 219 36.82 29.92 -21.12
N PRO A 220 37.26 28.83 -20.45
CA PRO A 220 36.39 27.71 -20.15
C PRO A 220 35.23 28.15 -19.24
N SER A 221 34.06 27.55 -19.43
CA SER A 221 32.89 27.83 -18.59
C SER A 221 33.18 27.47 -17.13
N ARG A 222 32.45 28.08 -16.20
CA ARG A 222 32.57 27.77 -14.76
C ARG A 222 32.38 26.29 -14.47
N GLU A 223 31.44 25.66 -15.17
CA GLU A 223 31.16 24.22 -15.10
C GLU A 223 32.35 23.39 -15.57
N HIS A 224 33.04 23.80 -16.64
CA HIS A 224 34.22 23.10 -17.14
C HIS A 224 35.39 23.18 -16.15
N ILE A 225 35.59 24.33 -15.51
CA ILE A 225 36.61 24.51 -14.47
C ILE A 225 36.30 23.64 -13.24
N GLU A 226 35.02 23.55 -12.86
CA GLU A 226 34.59 22.72 -11.74
C GLU A 226 34.74 21.23 -12.03
N LEU A 227 34.42 20.80 -13.26
CA LEU A 227 34.64 19.42 -13.72
C LEU A 227 36.12 19.05 -13.77
N GLU A 228 37.01 19.96 -14.18
CA GLU A 228 38.46 19.73 -14.14
C GLU A 228 38.97 19.55 -12.70
N LYS A 229 38.52 20.40 -11.76
CA LYS A 229 38.86 20.23 -10.33
C LYS A 229 38.40 18.88 -9.79
N ILE A 230 37.16 18.48 -10.08
CA ILE A 230 36.63 17.17 -9.69
C ILE A 230 37.46 16.03 -10.30
N ARG A 231 37.91 16.17 -11.55
CA ARG A 231 38.74 15.17 -12.24
C ARG A 231 40.12 15.04 -11.60
N GLU A 232 40.75 16.15 -11.24
CA GLU A 232 42.03 16.17 -10.51
C GLU A 232 41.89 15.57 -9.10
N ASP A 233 40.83 15.93 -8.38
CA ASP A 233 40.54 15.38 -7.06
C ASP A 233 40.31 13.86 -7.11
N ASN A 234 39.54 13.39 -8.08
CA ASN A 234 39.32 11.95 -8.30
C ASN A 234 40.60 11.22 -8.68
N HIS A 235 41.46 11.83 -9.52
CA HIS A 235 42.75 11.27 -9.89
C HIS A 235 43.67 11.14 -8.66
N ARG A 236 43.72 12.18 -7.81
CA ARG A 236 44.47 12.18 -6.55
C ARG A 236 43.96 11.12 -5.57
N LEU A 237 42.63 11.02 -5.39
CA LEU A 237 42.00 9.97 -4.58
C LEU A 237 42.33 8.57 -5.10
N GLY A 238 42.32 8.37 -6.41
CA GLY A 238 42.69 7.11 -7.05
C GLY A 238 44.14 6.72 -6.78
N LEU A 239 45.07 7.68 -6.87
CA LEU A 239 46.48 7.46 -6.55
C LEU A 239 46.69 7.10 -5.08
N ASN A 240 46.05 7.83 -4.15
CA ASN A 240 46.13 7.54 -2.73
C ASN A 240 45.62 6.12 -2.43
N LYS A 241 44.51 5.72 -3.06
CA LYS A 241 43.94 4.39 -2.87
C LYS A 241 44.80 3.27 -3.47
N LEU A 242 45.49 3.56 -4.57
CA LEU A 242 46.48 2.65 -5.14
C LEU A 242 47.68 2.50 -4.19
N ASP A 243 48.13 3.59 -3.57
CA ASP A 243 49.24 3.57 -2.61
C ASP A 243 48.85 2.86 -1.30
N GLU A 244 47.64 3.10 -0.78
CA GLU A 244 47.02 2.30 0.30
C GLU A 244 47.02 0.81 -0.07
N THR A 245 46.64 0.46 -1.30
CA THR A 245 46.62 -0.94 -1.75
C THR A 245 48.04 -1.53 -1.88
N ARG A 246 49.04 -0.72 -2.24
CA ARG A 246 50.44 -1.16 -2.29
C ARG A 246 51.05 -1.37 -0.91
N THR A 247 50.73 -0.50 0.04
CA THR A 247 51.21 -0.60 1.43
C THR A 247 50.52 -1.74 2.19
N LEU A 248 49.26 -2.02 1.88
CA LEU A 248 48.54 -3.21 2.33
C LEU A 248 49.04 -4.42 1.55
N ASN A 249 50.15 -5.01 2.00
CA ASN A 249 50.64 -6.32 1.56
C ASN A 249 49.46 -7.23 1.19
N CYS A 250 49.40 -7.67 -0.07
CA CYS A 250 48.33 -8.50 -0.63
C CYS A 250 47.83 -9.52 0.39
N HIS A 251 46.61 -9.32 0.90
CA HIS A 251 45.94 -10.20 1.86
C HIS A 251 45.82 -11.65 1.35
N PHE A 252 46.03 -11.86 0.04
CA PHE A 252 46.13 -13.16 -0.63
C PHE A 252 47.29 -14.05 -0.17
N LEU A 253 48.31 -13.53 0.52
CA LEU A 253 49.43 -14.32 1.05
C LEU A 253 49.27 -14.74 2.52
N GLN A 254 48.20 -14.31 3.19
CA GLN A 254 47.92 -14.72 4.57
C GLN A 254 47.18 -16.05 4.58
N THR A 255 47.86 -17.11 5.03
CA THR A 255 47.27 -18.45 5.24
C THR A 255 46.25 -18.46 6.39
N GLU A 256 46.36 -17.50 7.30
CA GLU A 256 45.46 -17.35 8.43
C GLU A 256 44.13 -16.71 8.03
N LYS A 257 43.04 -17.29 8.50
CA LYS A 257 41.70 -16.72 8.29
C LYS A 257 41.57 -15.41 9.06
N SER A 258 40.89 -14.43 8.46
CA SER A 258 40.53 -13.15 9.10
C SER A 258 39.93 -13.35 10.50
N SER A 259 40.25 -12.44 11.44
CA SER A 259 39.75 -12.45 12.82
C SER A 259 38.21 -12.61 12.90
N LYS A 260 37.47 -12.01 11.95
CA LYS A 260 36.01 -12.14 11.87
C LYS A 260 35.58 -13.56 11.53
N THR A 261 36.30 -14.23 10.64
CA THR A 261 36.09 -15.62 10.25
C THR A 261 36.43 -16.57 11.39
N GLN A 262 37.54 -16.31 12.11
CA GLN A 262 37.91 -17.09 13.30
C GLN A 262 36.88 -16.95 14.43
N LYS A 263 36.34 -15.74 14.66
CA LYS A 263 35.25 -15.52 15.62
C LYS A 263 33.97 -16.25 15.23
N LYS A 264 33.60 -16.25 13.94
CA LYS A 264 32.45 -17.04 13.45
C LYS A 264 32.69 -18.54 13.65
N LEU A 265 33.89 -19.02 13.35
CA LEU A 265 34.23 -20.44 13.52
C LEU A 265 34.14 -20.87 14.99
N ARG A 266 34.63 -20.04 15.91
CA ARG A 266 34.47 -20.25 17.36
C ARG A 266 33.00 -20.29 17.78
N LYS A 267 32.17 -19.35 17.29
CA LYS A 267 30.72 -19.37 17.57
C LYS A 267 30.03 -20.64 17.07
N ILE A 268 30.40 -21.12 15.87
CA ILE A 268 29.85 -22.38 15.31
C ILE A 268 30.25 -23.58 16.17
N ILE A 269 31.49 -23.62 16.66
CA ILE A 269 31.97 -24.67 17.58
C ILE A 269 31.23 -24.58 18.91
N GLU A 270 31.08 -23.39 19.49
CA GLU A 270 30.35 -23.18 20.74
C GLU A 270 28.86 -23.52 20.62
N GLU A 271 28.20 -23.20 19.49
CA GLU A 271 26.82 -23.62 19.22
C GLU A 271 26.72 -25.14 19.07
N ARG A 272 27.68 -25.76 18.38
CA ARG A 272 27.76 -27.21 18.27
C ARG A 272 27.92 -27.84 19.66
N ASP A 273 28.85 -27.36 20.47
CA ASP A 273 29.10 -27.89 21.82
C ASP A 273 27.90 -27.64 22.76
N LYS A 274 27.20 -26.50 22.65
CA LYS A 274 25.92 -26.26 23.36
C LYS A 274 24.81 -27.22 22.95
N ASN A 275 24.80 -27.63 21.68
CA ASN A 275 23.84 -28.60 21.16
C ASN A 275 24.21 -30.04 21.56
N LEU A 276 25.49 -30.34 21.76
CA LEU A 276 25.96 -31.57 22.37
C LEU A 276 25.75 -31.52 23.90
N ARG A 277 24.49 -31.69 24.33
CA ARG A 277 24.13 -31.71 25.75
C ARG A 277 24.47 -33.04 26.42
N PHE A 278 25.75 -33.27 26.70
CA PHE A 278 26.19 -34.45 27.46
C PHE A 278 25.72 -34.44 28.93
N ASP A 279 25.45 -33.26 29.49
CA ASP A 279 25.08 -33.08 30.91
C ASP A 279 23.56 -32.92 31.16
N HIS A 280 22.69 -33.14 30.15
CA HIS A 280 21.24 -32.99 30.34
C HIS A 280 20.50 -34.21 30.88
N PHE A 281 21.19 -35.35 31.08
CA PHE A 281 20.58 -36.46 31.79
C PHE A 281 20.56 -36.17 33.29
N ARG A 282 19.58 -35.36 33.73
CA ARG A 282 19.18 -35.32 35.13
C ARG A 282 18.39 -36.59 35.39
N ALA A 283 19.11 -37.66 35.73
CA ALA A 283 18.48 -38.88 36.20
C ALA A 283 17.57 -38.50 37.37
N ASN A 284 16.26 -38.68 37.23
CA ASN A 284 15.41 -38.65 38.41
C ASN A 284 15.95 -39.73 39.35
N PRO A 285 16.17 -39.43 40.65
CA PRO A 285 16.51 -40.49 41.59
C PRO A 285 15.46 -41.58 41.43
N PRO A 286 15.85 -42.85 41.28
CA PRO A 286 14.89 -43.92 41.11
C PRO A 286 13.89 -43.83 42.28
N PRO A 287 12.58 -43.99 42.01
CA PRO A 287 11.61 -44.03 43.10
C PRO A 287 12.12 -45.05 44.12
N LYS A 288 12.08 -44.69 45.42
CA LYS A 288 12.49 -45.60 46.50
C LYS A 288 11.58 -46.82 46.46
N THR A 289 11.98 -47.84 45.71
CA THR A 289 11.34 -49.13 45.72
C THR A 289 11.68 -49.74 47.06
N GLU A 290 10.69 -49.85 47.93
CA GLU A 290 10.79 -50.82 49.01
C GLU A 290 11.18 -52.15 48.36
N THR A 291 12.31 -52.70 48.77
CA THR A 291 12.85 -53.97 48.29
C THR A 291 12.01 -55.12 48.81
N ASN A 292 10.71 -55.10 48.56
CA ASN A 292 9.90 -56.28 48.56
C ASN A 292 10.12 -56.90 47.18
N LYS A 293 11.17 -57.72 47.07
CA LYS A 293 11.33 -58.67 45.96
C LYS A 293 10.16 -59.64 46.03
N ILE A 294 9.00 -59.22 45.53
CA ILE A 294 7.92 -60.12 45.18
C ILE A 294 8.45 -60.87 43.96
N PRO A 295 8.67 -62.19 44.02
CA PRO A 295 9.05 -62.95 42.85
C PRO A 295 7.85 -62.92 41.90
N VAL A 296 7.87 -61.95 40.97
CA VAL A 296 6.93 -61.95 39.85
C VAL A 296 7.30 -63.18 39.04
N LYS A 297 6.52 -64.26 39.17
CA LYS A 297 6.61 -65.42 38.29
C LYS A 297 6.32 -64.91 36.87
N LEU A 298 7.37 -64.66 36.10
CA LEU A 298 7.25 -64.36 34.69
C LEU A 298 6.56 -65.55 34.01
N ASN A 299 5.47 -65.28 33.31
CA ASN A 299 4.79 -66.31 32.53
C ASN A 299 5.78 -66.88 31.51
N VAL A 300 5.73 -68.20 31.26
CA VAL A 300 6.68 -68.89 30.35
C VAL A 300 6.73 -68.21 28.97
N ALA A 301 5.58 -67.71 28.49
CA ALA A 301 5.49 -66.95 27.25
C ALA A 301 6.30 -65.63 27.25
N THR A 302 6.43 -64.96 28.40
CA THR A 302 7.22 -63.74 28.54
C THR A 302 8.72 -64.04 28.44
N ILE A 303 9.16 -65.12 29.11
CA ILE A 303 10.55 -65.61 29.04
C ILE A 303 10.91 -66.01 27.61
N LEU A 304 9.99 -66.69 26.90
CA LEU A 304 10.22 -67.11 25.52
C LEU A 304 10.34 -65.91 24.56
N LYS A 305 9.50 -64.88 24.70
CA LYS A 305 9.58 -63.65 23.89
C LYS A 305 10.88 -62.90 24.13
N GLU A 306 11.29 -62.80 25.39
CA GLU A 306 12.57 -62.19 25.75
C GLU A 306 13.75 -63.00 25.18
N SER A 307 13.71 -64.34 25.29
CA SER A 307 14.72 -65.21 24.69
C SER A 307 14.81 -65.07 23.16
N GLN A 308 13.67 -64.88 22.48
CA GLN A 308 13.63 -64.69 21.03
C GLN A 308 14.22 -63.34 20.61
N LEU A 309 13.97 -62.29 21.40
CA LEU A 309 14.59 -60.98 21.18
C LEU A 309 16.11 -61.07 21.31
N TYR A 310 16.61 -61.71 22.37
CA TYR A 310 18.05 -61.90 22.57
C TYR A 310 18.67 -62.75 21.46
N LYS A 311 18.03 -63.86 21.06
CA LYS A 311 18.49 -64.66 19.92
C LYS A 311 18.58 -63.84 18.64
N LYS A 312 17.58 -63.01 18.34
CA LYS A 312 17.60 -62.14 17.16
C LYS A 312 18.75 -61.13 17.23
N GLN A 313 19.00 -60.54 18.41
CA GLN A 313 20.14 -59.64 18.61
C GLN A 313 21.47 -60.36 18.44
N GLU A 314 21.60 -61.58 18.98
CA GLU A 314 22.78 -62.43 18.81
C GLU A 314 22.99 -62.80 17.34
N ASP A 315 21.94 -63.15 16.61
CA ASP A 315 21.99 -63.48 15.19
C ASP A 315 22.39 -62.25 14.34
N ASP A 316 21.90 -61.06 14.69
CA ASP A 316 22.29 -59.80 14.05
C ASP A 316 23.76 -59.48 14.29
N VAL A 317 24.23 -59.65 15.54
CA VAL A 317 25.63 -59.44 15.91
C VAL A 317 26.53 -60.49 15.24
N ARG A 318 26.10 -61.77 15.21
CA ARG A 318 26.81 -62.85 14.53
C ARG A 318 26.92 -62.57 13.04
N ARG A 319 25.85 -62.08 12.39
CA ARG A 319 25.89 -61.66 10.98
C ARG A 319 26.90 -60.55 10.75
N ARG A 320 26.90 -59.51 11.59
CA ARG A 320 27.89 -58.42 11.49
C ARG A 320 29.32 -58.92 11.70
N LEU A 321 29.54 -59.84 12.64
CA LEU A 321 30.83 -60.48 12.87
C LEU A 321 31.26 -61.31 11.66
N MET A 322 30.37 -62.11 11.07
CA MET A 322 30.63 -62.85 9.84
C MET A 322 30.96 -61.92 8.67
N ASP A 323 30.26 -60.79 8.54
CA ASP A 323 30.55 -59.77 7.53
C ASP A 323 31.93 -59.12 7.75
N PHE A 324 32.38 -58.98 9.01
CA PHE A 324 33.72 -58.49 9.33
C PHE A 324 34.81 -59.56 9.12
N GLU A 325 34.52 -60.82 9.48
CA GLU A 325 35.40 -61.98 9.30
C GLU A 325 35.60 -62.31 7.81
N ALA A 326 34.59 -62.08 6.98
CA ALA A 326 34.66 -62.23 5.52
C ALA A 326 35.61 -61.22 4.84
N GLY A 327 36.17 -60.26 5.59
CA GLY A 327 36.96 -59.16 5.05
C GLY A 327 36.05 -57.98 4.69
N GLY A 328 36.38 -56.81 5.23
CA GLY A 328 35.50 -55.63 5.23
C GLY A 328 35.02 -55.21 3.84
N LYS A 329 33.79 -54.65 3.80
CA LYS A 329 33.19 -54.02 2.61
C LYS A 329 34.23 -53.20 1.87
N ASP A 330 34.46 -53.53 0.61
CA ASP A 330 35.42 -52.84 -0.23
C ASP A 330 35.06 -51.35 -0.31
N ALA A 331 36.06 -50.47 -0.19
CA ALA A 331 35.86 -49.03 -0.27
C ALA A 331 35.27 -48.62 -1.64
N GLN A 332 35.40 -49.49 -2.64
CA GLN A 332 34.84 -49.33 -3.97
C GLN A 332 33.31 -49.17 -3.98
N GLU A 333 32.56 -49.91 -3.15
CA GLU A 333 31.09 -49.76 -3.05
C GLU A 333 30.71 -48.36 -2.54
N PHE A 334 31.46 -47.85 -1.56
CA PHE A 334 31.27 -46.51 -1.02
C PHE A 334 31.56 -45.44 -2.07
N PHE A 335 32.64 -45.57 -2.83
CA PHE A 335 32.97 -44.62 -3.90
C PHE A 335 31.96 -44.66 -5.05
N GLN A 336 31.47 -45.84 -5.43
CA GLN A 336 30.42 -45.98 -6.45
C GLN A 336 29.12 -45.33 -6.00
N TRP A 337 28.73 -45.55 -4.74
CA TRP A 337 27.58 -44.89 -4.15
C TRP A 337 27.76 -43.36 -4.15
N GLN A 338 28.91 -42.86 -3.70
CA GLN A 338 29.20 -41.44 -3.66
C GLN A 338 29.15 -40.79 -5.05
N GLN A 339 29.72 -41.44 -6.07
CA GLN A 339 29.64 -40.98 -7.46
C GLN A 339 28.22 -40.99 -7.99
N THR A 340 27.44 -42.03 -7.66
CA THR A 340 26.03 -42.15 -8.07
C THR A 340 25.19 -41.03 -7.45
N MET A 341 25.36 -40.75 -6.16
CA MET A 341 24.65 -39.66 -5.47
C MET A 341 25.04 -38.30 -6.05
N GLN A 342 26.34 -38.03 -6.27
CA GLN A 342 26.78 -36.77 -6.88
C GLN A 342 26.20 -36.57 -8.28
N LYS A 343 26.12 -37.64 -9.08
CA LYS A 343 25.51 -37.58 -10.41
C LYS A 343 24.02 -37.29 -10.32
N GLN A 344 23.29 -37.96 -9.42
CA GLN A 344 21.87 -37.72 -9.22
C GLN A 344 21.59 -36.28 -8.77
N ASP A 345 22.35 -35.78 -7.79
CA ASP A 345 22.22 -34.39 -7.33
C ASP A 345 22.47 -33.39 -8.47
N TYR A 346 23.48 -33.66 -9.32
CA TYR A 346 23.77 -32.83 -10.49
C TYR A 346 22.63 -32.87 -11.51
N ASP A 347 22.13 -34.06 -11.84
CA ASP A 347 21.04 -34.26 -12.79
C ASP A 347 19.75 -33.58 -12.28
N GLU A 348 19.45 -33.66 -10.98
CA GLU A 348 18.32 -32.96 -10.36
C GLU A 348 18.47 -31.44 -10.47
N GLN A 349 19.66 -30.89 -10.20
CA GLN A 349 19.92 -29.46 -10.36
C GLN A 349 19.71 -29.00 -11.81
N MET A 350 20.22 -29.76 -12.77
CA MET A 350 20.02 -29.47 -14.20
C MET A 350 18.53 -29.52 -14.57
N ASN A 351 17.81 -30.53 -14.10
CA ASN A 351 16.36 -30.66 -14.33
C ASN A 351 15.57 -29.48 -13.74
N ILE A 352 15.94 -28.99 -12.55
CA ILE A 352 15.31 -27.81 -11.94
C ILE A 352 15.55 -26.55 -12.80
N ILE A 353 16.77 -26.38 -13.31
CA ILE A 353 17.12 -25.25 -14.19
C ILE A 353 16.29 -25.31 -15.48
N GLU A 354 16.19 -26.49 -16.09
CA GLU A 354 15.40 -26.67 -17.32
C GLU A 354 13.91 -26.45 -17.11
N ARG A 355 13.34 -26.97 -16.01
CA ARG A 355 11.93 -26.72 -15.64
C ARG A 355 11.65 -25.24 -15.49
N LYS A 356 12.47 -24.51 -14.73
CA LYS A 356 12.31 -23.05 -14.55
C LYS A 356 12.42 -22.30 -15.87
N ARG A 357 13.32 -22.71 -16.77
CA ARG A 357 13.46 -22.13 -18.11
C ARG A 357 12.20 -22.35 -18.95
N LEU A 358 11.62 -23.54 -18.90
CA LEU A 358 10.41 -23.88 -19.64
C LEU A 358 9.19 -23.17 -19.05
N GLU A 359 9.04 -23.13 -17.73
CA GLU A 359 7.99 -22.36 -17.04
C GLU A 359 8.05 -20.88 -17.42
N GLY A 360 9.25 -20.30 -17.48
CA GLY A 360 9.44 -18.92 -17.93
C GLY A 360 8.98 -18.67 -19.37
N LYS A 361 9.21 -19.64 -20.28
CA LYS A 361 8.72 -19.55 -21.67
C LYS A 361 7.20 -19.69 -21.75
N MET A 362 6.63 -20.65 -21.03
CA MET A 362 5.18 -20.87 -20.96
C MET A 362 4.47 -19.63 -20.42
N SER A 363 4.97 -19.06 -19.33
CA SER A 363 4.40 -17.85 -18.73
C SER A 363 4.42 -16.66 -19.71
N TYR A 364 5.48 -16.53 -20.52
CA TYR A 364 5.56 -15.51 -21.55
C TYR A 364 4.53 -15.71 -22.66
N GLU A 365 4.37 -16.95 -23.14
CA GLU A 365 3.36 -17.28 -24.15
C GLU A 365 1.93 -17.08 -23.63
N GLU A 366 1.65 -17.49 -22.40
CA GLU A 366 0.37 -17.28 -21.72
C GLU A 366 0.04 -15.79 -21.58
N ALA A 367 1.03 -14.97 -21.23
CA ALA A 367 0.85 -13.52 -21.14
C ALA A 367 0.52 -12.88 -22.50
N ILE A 368 1.15 -13.36 -23.59
CA ILE A 368 0.82 -12.92 -24.95
C ILE A 368 -0.61 -13.31 -25.33
N LEU A 369 -1.00 -14.56 -25.08
CA LEU A 369 -2.35 -15.05 -25.39
C LEU A 369 -3.41 -14.31 -24.57
N ALA A 370 -3.16 -14.05 -23.29
CA ALA A 370 -4.07 -13.28 -22.44
C ALA A 370 -4.26 -11.85 -22.98
N ARG A 371 -3.18 -11.21 -23.42
CA ARG A 371 -3.24 -9.88 -24.04
C ARG A 371 -4.04 -9.91 -25.34
N GLN A 372 -3.88 -10.93 -26.18
CA GLN A 372 -4.66 -11.09 -27.41
C GLN A 372 -6.16 -11.25 -27.11
N ARG A 373 -6.52 -12.11 -26.14
CA ARG A 373 -7.91 -12.29 -25.71
C ARG A 373 -8.55 -10.98 -25.25
N LEU A 374 -7.83 -10.19 -24.45
CA LEU A 374 -8.31 -8.89 -23.98
C LEU A 374 -8.55 -7.92 -25.15
N VAL A 375 -7.63 -7.89 -26.13
CA VAL A 375 -7.79 -7.07 -27.33
C VAL A 375 -9.02 -7.51 -28.14
N ASP A 376 -9.23 -8.82 -28.30
CA ASP A 376 -10.38 -9.36 -29.03
C ASP A 376 -11.71 -9.09 -28.32
N GLU A 377 -11.75 -9.22 -27.00
CA GLU A 377 -12.92 -8.87 -26.19
C GLU A 377 -13.26 -7.38 -26.29
N ASN A 378 -12.26 -6.51 -26.15
CA ASN A 378 -12.45 -5.07 -26.31
C ASN A 378 -12.96 -4.72 -27.71
N ARG A 379 -12.46 -5.40 -28.75
CA ARG A 379 -12.94 -5.22 -30.12
C ARG A 379 -14.41 -5.62 -30.24
N ARG A 380 -14.79 -6.79 -29.72
CA ARG A 380 -16.19 -7.25 -29.72
C ARG A 380 -17.12 -6.29 -28.98
N LEU A 381 -16.71 -5.80 -27.81
CA LEU A 381 -17.47 -4.82 -27.04
C LEU A 381 -17.62 -3.49 -27.78
N ALA A 382 -16.55 -3.01 -28.43
CA ALA A 382 -16.59 -1.79 -29.22
C ALA A 382 -17.53 -1.93 -30.44
N ASP A 383 -17.53 -3.09 -31.10
CA ASP A 383 -18.40 -3.34 -32.25
C ASP A 383 -19.88 -3.47 -31.81
N GLU A 384 -20.16 -4.10 -30.67
CA GLU A 384 -21.52 -4.13 -30.10
C GLU A 384 -22.00 -2.73 -29.69
N LEU A 385 -21.13 -1.93 -29.06
CA LEU A 385 -21.47 -0.55 -28.69
C LEU A 385 -21.77 0.31 -29.93
N LYS A 386 -21.01 0.13 -31.02
CA LYS A 386 -21.31 0.80 -32.31
C LYS A 386 -22.67 0.39 -32.85
N ARG A 387 -23.01 -0.90 -32.80
CA ARG A 387 -24.32 -1.40 -33.24
C ARG A 387 -25.46 -0.78 -32.44
N GLN A 388 -25.35 -0.79 -31.11
CA GLN A 388 -26.34 -0.16 -30.23
C GLN A 388 -26.47 1.34 -30.44
N THR A 389 -25.34 2.03 -30.65
CA THR A 389 -25.32 3.47 -30.95
C THR A 389 -26.02 3.76 -32.27
N GLN A 390 -25.76 2.94 -33.29
CA GLN A 390 -26.40 3.05 -34.59
C GLN A 390 -27.92 2.85 -34.51
N GLU A 391 -28.38 1.81 -33.80
CA GLU A 391 -29.80 1.56 -33.55
C GLU A 391 -30.46 2.73 -32.80
N ALA A 392 -29.78 3.30 -31.80
CA ALA A 392 -30.28 4.46 -31.07
C ALA A 392 -30.40 5.71 -31.97
N ILE A 393 -29.43 5.96 -32.85
CA ILE A 393 -29.48 7.06 -33.82
C ILE A 393 -30.64 6.86 -34.78
N GLU A 394 -30.81 5.66 -35.33
CA GLU A 394 -31.92 5.36 -36.24
C GLU A 394 -33.29 5.56 -35.59
N ASN A 395 -33.45 5.15 -34.33
CA ASN A 395 -34.67 5.39 -33.57
C ASN A 395 -34.90 6.88 -33.34
N HIS A 396 -33.84 7.64 -33.00
CA HIS A 396 -33.95 9.09 -32.82
C HIS A 396 -34.37 9.80 -34.11
N VAL A 397 -33.78 9.43 -35.25
CA VAL A 397 -34.14 9.98 -36.57
C VAL A 397 -35.59 9.66 -36.90
N LYS A 398 -36.05 8.42 -36.66
CA LYS A 398 -37.46 8.03 -36.88
C LYS A 398 -38.43 8.87 -36.05
N GLU A 399 -38.12 9.11 -34.78
CA GLU A 399 -38.96 9.95 -33.92
C GLU A 399 -38.96 11.41 -34.39
N LYS A 400 -37.80 11.95 -34.79
CA LYS A 400 -37.73 13.31 -35.35
C LYS A 400 -38.57 13.48 -36.61
N VAL A 401 -38.55 12.52 -37.52
CA VAL A 401 -39.38 12.54 -38.72
C VAL A 401 -40.88 12.50 -38.37
N LYS A 402 -41.28 11.70 -37.38
CA LYS A 402 -42.68 11.68 -36.90
C LYS A 402 -43.08 13.01 -36.26
N GLU A 403 -42.21 13.64 -35.48
CA GLU A 403 -42.43 14.98 -34.90
C GLU A 403 -42.64 16.02 -36.01
N GLU A 404 -41.79 16.02 -37.04
CA GLU A 404 -41.93 16.92 -38.18
C GLU A 404 -43.24 16.72 -38.93
N GLN A 405 -43.67 15.47 -39.12
CA GLN A 405 -44.97 15.15 -39.73
C GLN A 405 -46.15 15.67 -38.91
N ARG A 406 -46.12 15.48 -37.58
CA ARG A 406 -47.14 16.02 -36.66
C ARG A 406 -47.18 17.55 -36.70
N MET A 407 -46.01 18.20 -36.72
CA MET A 407 -45.92 19.65 -36.85
C MET A 407 -46.51 20.16 -38.17
N LYS A 408 -46.23 19.49 -39.29
CA LYS A 408 -46.82 19.84 -40.60
C LYS A 408 -48.34 19.73 -40.57
N GLN A 409 -48.89 18.63 -40.03
CA GLN A 409 -50.33 18.46 -39.88
C GLN A 409 -50.96 19.59 -39.04
N LEU A 410 -50.34 19.96 -37.92
CA LEU A 410 -50.81 21.06 -37.09
C LEU A 410 -50.76 22.41 -37.83
N ILE A 411 -49.71 22.66 -38.61
CA ILE A 411 -49.61 23.87 -39.44
C ILE A 411 -50.75 23.89 -40.47
N ASP A 412 -51.00 22.79 -41.16
CA ASP A 412 -52.08 22.67 -42.15
C ASP A 412 -53.46 22.89 -41.50
N GLU A 413 -53.70 22.33 -40.30
CA GLU A 413 -54.92 22.57 -39.52
C GLU A 413 -55.09 24.05 -39.15
N VAL A 414 -54.01 24.72 -38.71
CA VAL A 414 -54.03 26.15 -38.37
C VAL A 414 -54.28 27.00 -39.61
N VAL A 415 -53.68 26.66 -40.76
CA VAL A 415 -53.91 27.36 -42.04
C VAL A 415 -55.36 27.19 -42.49
N ASN A 416 -55.88 25.96 -42.52
CA ASN A 416 -57.27 25.67 -42.85
C ASN A 416 -58.24 26.38 -41.89
N GLY A 417 -57.91 26.41 -40.60
CA GLY A 417 -58.68 27.16 -39.59
C GLY A 417 -58.71 28.66 -39.87
N ARG A 418 -57.60 29.27 -40.28
CA ARG A 418 -57.53 30.68 -40.70
C ARG A 418 -58.35 30.96 -41.95
N GLU A 419 -58.29 30.07 -42.95
CA GLU A 419 -59.08 30.19 -44.18
C GLU A 419 -60.57 30.10 -43.89
N ASN A 420 -61.00 29.11 -43.08
CA ASN A 420 -62.38 28.96 -42.65
C ASN A 420 -62.89 30.15 -41.83
N ALA A 421 -62.06 30.70 -40.94
CA ALA A 421 -62.39 31.91 -40.19
C ALA A 421 -62.57 33.12 -41.14
N LYS A 422 -61.70 33.27 -42.14
CA LYS A 422 -61.79 34.33 -43.15
C LYS A 422 -63.05 34.18 -44.01
N LEU A 423 -63.36 32.97 -44.48
CA LEU A 423 -64.61 32.67 -45.20
C LEU A 423 -65.85 32.97 -44.35
N SER A 424 -65.82 32.63 -43.06
CA SER A 424 -66.93 32.92 -42.13
C SER A 424 -67.10 34.43 -41.90
N GLN A 425 -66.00 35.18 -41.78
CA GLN A 425 -66.04 36.65 -41.72
C GLN A 425 -66.62 37.26 -43.00
N GLN A 426 -66.25 36.77 -44.17
CA GLN A 426 -66.81 37.22 -45.46
C GLN A 426 -68.31 36.94 -45.55
N LYS A 427 -68.77 35.74 -45.18
CA LYS A 427 -70.20 35.41 -45.11
C LYS A 427 -70.95 36.33 -44.16
N LEU A 428 -70.38 36.62 -42.99
CA LEU A 428 -70.97 37.54 -42.01
C LEU A 428 -71.05 38.98 -42.56
N GLN A 429 -70.03 39.44 -43.29
CA GLN A 429 -70.05 40.75 -43.94
C GLN A 429 -71.12 40.84 -45.03
N GLN A 430 -71.24 39.80 -45.87
CA GLN A 430 -72.31 39.71 -46.88
C GLN A 430 -73.68 39.74 -46.22
N TYR A 431 -73.90 38.91 -45.20
CA TYR A 431 -75.15 38.91 -44.43
C TYR A 431 -75.49 40.28 -43.83
N LYS A 432 -74.50 40.97 -43.22
CA LYS A 432 -74.69 42.33 -42.69
C LYS A 432 -75.03 43.33 -43.80
N ALA A 433 -74.40 43.23 -44.97
CA ALA A 433 -74.67 44.11 -46.10
C ALA A 433 -76.08 43.90 -46.66
N ASP A 434 -76.51 42.64 -46.79
CA ASP A 434 -77.85 42.30 -47.26
C ASP A 434 -78.92 42.70 -46.24
N PHE A 435 -78.67 42.51 -44.94
CA PHE A 435 -79.53 43.01 -43.87
C PHE A 435 -79.70 44.54 -43.93
N VAL A 436 -78.62 45.29 -44.17
CA VAL A 436 -78.69 46.75 -44.33
C VAL A 436 -79.49 47.15 -45.58
N LYS A 437 -79.40 46.39 -46.67
CA LYS A 437 -80.22 46.63 -47.88
C LYS A 437 -81.69 46.38 -47.60
N GLN A 438 -82.03 45.24 -46.99
CA GLN A 438 -83.40 44.90 -46.58
C GLN A 438 -83.96 45.98 -45.65
N TYR A 439 -83.22 46.38 -44.62
CA TYR A 439 -83.63 47.44 -43.71
C TYR A 439 -83.85 48.79 -44.43
N LYS A 440 -83.01 49.14 -45.42
CA LYS A 440 -83.22 50.35 -46.25
C LYS A 440 -84.47 50.25 -47.13
N GLU A 441 -84.76 49.08 -47.67
CA GLU A 441 -85.97 48.84 -48.47
C GLU A 441 -87.22 48.89 -47.60
N GLU A 442 -87.22 48.22 -46.45
CA GLU A 442 -88.27 48.30 -45.43
C GLU A 442 -88.47 49.75 -44.96
N TYR A 443 -87.40 50.48 -44.66
CA TYR A 443 -87.46 51.90 -44.29
C TYR A 443 -88.04 52.77 -45.41
N LYS A 444 -87.67 52.53 -46.69
CA LYS A 444 -88.27 53.23 -47.83
C LYS A 444 -89.75 52.91 -48.01
N GLN A 445 -90.17 51.67 -47.75
CA GLN A 445 -91.57 51.26 -47.81
C GLN A 445 -92.38 51.91 -46.68
N LEU A 446 -91.87 51.90 -45.44
CA LEU A 446 -92.43 52.64 -44.31
C LEU A 446 -92.51 54.15 -44.60
N MET A 447 -91.48 54.74 -45.21
CA MET A 447 -91.47 56.15 -45.59
C MET A 447 -92.52 56.46 -46.67
N LYS A 448 -92.71 55.57 -47.67
CA LYS A 448 -93.78 55.70 -48.65
C LYS A 448 -95.17 55.60 -48.00
N GLN A 449 -95.39 54.64 -47.11
CA GLN A 449 -96.63 54.51 -46.36
C GLN A 449 -96.91 55.76 -45.53
N ALA A 450 -95.90 56.30 -44.83
CA ALA A 450 -96.04 57.56 -44.09
C ALA A 450 -96.33 58.78 -44.99
N LEU A 451 -95.78 58.83 -46.21
CA LEU A 451 -96.07 59.88 -47.18
C LEU A 451 -97.47 59.73 -47.81
N GLU A 452 -97.93 58.51 -48.05
CA GLU A 452 -99.28 58.20 -48.53
C GLU A 452 -100.35 58.53 -47.46
N GLU A 453 -100.07 58.29 -46.18
CA GLU A 453 -100.93 58.69 -45.05
C GLU A 453 -100.97 60.22 -44.82
N VAL A 454 -99.95 60.96 -45.25
CA VAL A 454 -99.84 62.44 -45.06
C VAL A 454 -100.33 63.25 -46.27
N GLY A 455 -100.62 62.64 -47.41
CA GLY A 455 -101.35 63.28 -48.52
C GLY A 455 -100.66 64.50 -49.13
N ILE A 456 -99.52 64.32 -49.82
CA ILE A 456 -98.94 65.34 -50.71
C ILE A 456 -98.47 64.70 -52.03
N ASN A 457 -99.12 65.12 -53.11
CA ASN A 457 -98.87 64.76 -54.50
C ASN A 457 -97.63 65.53 -55.02
N VAL A 458 -96.59 64.85 -55.53
CA VAL A 458 -95.50 65.52 -56.26
C VAL A 458 -95.07 64.68 -57.47
N PHE A 459 -95.06 65.37 -58.62
CA PHE A 459 -94.64 64.94 -59.96
C PHE A 459 -93.18 64.49 -60.04
#